data_AF-A0AAV1Z0X1-F1
#
_entry.id   AF-A0AAV1Z0X1-F1
#
_cell.length_a   1.000
_cell.length_b   1.000
_cell.length_c   1.000
_cell.angle_alpha   90.00
_cell.angle_beta   90.00
_cell.angle_gamma   90.00
#
_symmetry.space_group_name_H-M   'P 1'
#
loop_
_entity.id
_entity.type
_entity.pdbx_description
1 polymer ?
#
loop_
_entity_poly.entity_id
_entity_poly.type
_entity_poly.pdbx_seq_one_letter_code
_entity_poly.pdbx_strand_id
1 'polypeptide(L)'
;MPRFKFISCLVIFILSFNFSICTRKDDVCSSDSIHEHDCGDSGYILVATMDGNLTAIDFDLGQKCWSIILDPKEFVSSTLSTLEVWENGTQVWLVPSLDGSMFKYDKAKLEPLPFNIESLLNHAVIVDPTSSVTGGKFKLVYGLHRRTGEMFYKCSIEGCEHFKPVSEKDALIIEQWVQCVNAVDTVTAELRWHFRVVEIRVSGINDSSFSRNSSHYPHDTKFKNTALIPINNYDFNPVDSIKISLANGYAARINHSTVDFMWLYKVFSMILKHLGTK
;
A
#
# COMPACT_ATOMS: atom_id res chain seq x y z
N MET A 1 -53.78 -33.59 -32.02
CA MET A 1 -52.74 -32.58 -31.74
C MET A 1 -51.82 -33.10 -30.64
N PRO A 2 -50.65 -33.67 -30.98
CA PRO A 2 -49.72 -34.19 -29.97
C PRO A 2 -48.30 -33.59 -30.04
N ARG A 3 -47.72 -33.44 -28.85
CA ARG A 3 -46.31 -33.71 -28.44
C ARG A 3 -45.18 -33.05 -29.24
N PHE A 4 -44.60 -32.00 -28.65
CA PHE A 4 -43.24 -31.52 -28.91
C PHE A 4 -42.22 -32.36 -28.13
N LYS A 5 -41.24 -32.96 -28.83
CA LYS A 5 -39.96 -33.39 -28.26
C LYS A 5 -38.82 -33.11 -29.25
N PHE A 6 -37.80 -32.43 -28.70
CA PHE A 6 -36.35 -32.54 -28.94
C PHE A 6 -35.79 -32.59 -30.37
N ILE A 7 -34.81 -31.70 -30.65
CA ILE A 7 -33.41 -32.03 -30.97
C ILE A 7 -32.63 -30.74 -31.29
N SER A 8 -31.49 -30.56 -30.62
CA SER A 8 -30.19 -29.98 -31.08
C SER A 8 -30.21 -28.74 -31.99
N CYS A 9 -29.58 -27.61 -31.66
CA CYS A 9 -28.12 -27.55 -31.57
C CYS A 9 -27.70 -26.32 -30.75
N LEU A 10 -27.07 -26.61 -29.62
CA LEU A 10 -26.34 -25.70 -28.75
C LEU A 10 -25.03 -25.33 -29.44
N VAL A 11 -24.89 -24.10 -29.94
CA VAL A 11 -23.58 -23.51 -30.25
C VAL A 11 -23.44 -22.26 -29.38
N ILE A 12 -23.11 -22.50 -28.11
CA ILE A 12 -22.60 -21.45 -27.22
C ILE A 12 -21.10 -21.40 -27.46
N PHE A 13 -20.65 -20.31 -28.08
CA PHE A 13 -19.25 -19.91 -28.10
C PHE A 13 -18.82 -19.62 -26.65
N ILE A 14 -18.34 -20.64 -25.94
CA ILE A 14 -17.63 -20.46 -24.68
C ILE A 14 -16.22 -19.98 -25.07
N LEU A 15 -16.05 -18.67 -25.21
CA LEU A 15 -14.76 -18.08 -24.93
C LEU A 15 -14.53 -18.30 -23.43
N SER A 16 -13.44 -18.99 -23.13
CA SER A 16 -12.92 -19.24 -21.79
C SER A 16 -12.62 -17.94 -21.05
N PHE A 17 -13.66 -17.30 -20.56
CA PHE A 17 -13.60 -16.44 -19.40
C PHE A 17 -13.90 -17.32 -18.20
N ASN A 18 -12.86 -17.74 -17.49
CA ASN A 18 -13.00 -18.29 -16.15
C ASN A 18 -13.49 -17.16 -15.22
N PHE A 19 -14.79 -16.87 -15.27
CA PHE A 19 -15.45 -16.17 -14.18
C PHE A 19 -15.72 -17.20 -13.08
N SER A 20 -14.75 -17.38 -12.19
CA SER A 20 -15.01 -17.99 -10.89
C SER A 20 -15.88 -17.03 -10.09
N ILE A 21 -17.18 -17.31 -10.06
CA ILE A 21 -18.11 -16.69 -9.12
C ILE A 21 -17.85 -17.38 -7.77
N CYS A 22 -17.05 -16.76 -6.91
CA CYS A 22 -16.84 -17.23 -5.54
C CYS A 22 -18.10 -16.97 -4.73
N THR A 23 -18.84 -18.03 -4.42
CA THR A 23 -19.87 -18.03 -3.38
C THR A 23 -19.44 -19.05 -2.34
N ARG A 24 -18.82 -18.59 -1.24
CA ARG A 24 -18.94 -19.07 0.16
C ARG A 24 -17.78 -18.55 1.01
N LYS A 25 -18.10 -18.27 2.28
CA LYS A 25 -17.20 -17.95 3.39
C LYS A 25 -16.27 -19.16 3.61
N ASP A 26 -14.96 -18.92 3.73
CA ASP A 26 -13.89 -19.89 4.04
C ASP A 26 -13.15 -20.56 2.86
N ASP A 27 -12.87 -19.81 1.78
CA ASP A 27 -11.85 -20.22 0.80
C ASP A 27 -10.71 -19.20 0.70
N VAL A 28 -9.49 -19.69 0.93
CA VAL A 28 -8.23 -19.03 0.61
C VAL A 28 -8.20 -18.85 -0.91
N CYS A 29 -8.22 -17.61 -1.38
CA CYS A 29 -7.87 -17.33 -2.77
C CYS A 29 -6.41 -17.75 -2.97
N SER A 30 -6.18 -18.88 -3.64
CA SER A 30 -4.90 -19.11 -4.32
C SER A 30 -4.77 -18.00 -5.34
N SER A 31 -3.97 -16.98 -5.01
CA SER A 31 -3.51 -16.04 -6.01
C SER A 31 -2.67 -16.85 -6.99
N ASP A 32 -3.18 -17.10 -8.20
CA ASP A 32 -2.37 -17.54 -9.31
C ASP A 32 -1.32 -16.45 -9.57
N SER A 33 -0.19 -16.52 -8.86
CA SER A 33 0.96 -15.67 -9.07
C SER A 33 1.64 -16.15 -10.34
N ILE A 34 1.16 -15.65 -11.48
CA ILE A 34 1.85 -15.82 -12.76
C ILE A 34 3.21 -15.13 -12.61
N HIS A 35 4.26 -15.94 -12.43
CA HIS A 35 5.64 -15.49 -12.42
C HIS A 35 6.03 -15.13 -13.86
N GLU A 36 6.08 -13.83 -14.15
CA GLU A 36 6.31 -13.32 -15.50
C GLU A 36 7.82 -13.17 -15.79
N HIS A 37 8.67 -13.06 -14.75
CA HIS A 37 10.13 -12.96 -14.86
C HIS A 37 10.85 -13.37 -13.54
N ASP A 38 11.98 -14.09 -13.59
CA ASP A 38 12.79 -14.41 -12.40
C ASP A 38 13.78 -13.28 -12.09
N CYS A 39 13.46 -12.47 -11.08
CA CYS A 39 14.31 -11.37 -10.64
C CYS A 39 15.26 -11.86 -9.54
N GLY A 40 16.49 -12.19 -9.92
CA GLY A 40 17.47 -12.81 -9.02
C GLY A 40 18.81 -12.09 -8.91
N ASP A 41 19.30 -11.48 -10.00
CA ASP A 41 20.72 -11.13 -10.12
C ASP A 41 20.98 -9.61 -10.25
N SER A 42 20.10 -8.87 -10.92
CA SER A 42 20.17 -7.40 -11.15
C SER A 42 19.52 -6.57 -10.03
N GLY A 43 18.72 -7.21 -9.17
CA GLY A 43 17.87 -6.54 -8.18
C GLY A 43 16.58 -5.97 -8.79
N TYR A 44 15.70 -5.46 -7.94
CA TYR A 44 14.42 -4.90 -8.35
C TYR A 44 14.03 -3.70 -7.47
N ILE A 45 13.07 -2.92 -7.96
CA ILE A 45 12.43 -1.81 -7.26
C ILE A 45 11.06 -2.27 -6.80
N LEU A 46 10.70 -1.98 -5.55
CA LEU A 46 9.34 -2.17 -5.06
C LEU A 46 8.54 -0.89 -5.25
N VAL A 47 7.36 -1.03 -5.84
CA VAL A 47 6.39 0.06 -6.01
C VAL A 47 5.12 -0.32 -5.29
N ALA A 48 4.72 0.50 -4.33
CA ALA A 48 3.46 0.38 -3.61
C ALA A 48 2.45 1.39 -4.16
N THR A 49 1.26 0.91 -4.50
CA THR A 49 0.17 1.73 -5.05
C THR A 49 -0.97 1.91 -4.05
N MET A 50 -1.77 2.97 -4.23
CA MET A 50 -2.84 3.34 -3.28
C MET A 50 -3.91 2.26 -3.10
N ASP A 51 -4.11 1.41 -4.10
CA ASP A 51 -5.06 0.28 -4.11
C ASP A 51 -4.60 -0.93 -3.29
N GLY A 52 -3.41 -0.88 -2.67
CA GLY A 52 -2.91 -1.94 -1.80
C GLY A 52 -1.95 -2.92 -2.47
N ASN A 53 -1.66 -2.71 -3.76
CA ASN A 53 -0.77 -3.59 -4.51
C ASN A 53 0.71 -3.23 -4.28
N LEU A 54 1.54 -4.25 -4.11
CA LEU A 54 3.00 -4.16 -4.04
C LEU A 54 3.59 -4.90 -5.24
N THR A 55 4.28 -4.16 -6.12
CA THR A 55 4.87 -4.69 -7.35
C THR A 55 6.40 -4.61 -7.30
N ALA A 56 7.08 -5.71 -7.61
CA ALA A 56 8.51 -5.72 -7.88
C ALA A 56 8.78 -5.56 -9.37
N ILE A 57 9.64 -4.62 -9.71
CA ILE A 57 10.02 -4.27 -11.09
C ILE A 57 11.52 -4.48 -11.24
N ASP A 58 11.93 -5.32 -12.20
CA ASP A 58 13.33 -5.58 -12.52
C ASP A 58 14.07 -4.27 -12.81
N PHE A 59 15.22 -4.10 -12.17
CA PHE A 59 15.96 -2.83 -12.21
C PHE A 59 16.54 -2.50 -13.60
N ASP A 60 16.92 -3.52 -14.38
CA ASP A 60 17.58 -3.36 -15.67
C ASP A 60 16.58 -3.37 -16.82
N LEU A 61 15.59 -4.25 -16.77
CA LEU A 61 14.62 -4.48 -17.84
C LEU A 61 13.33 -3.66 -17.67
N GLY A 62 13.03 -3.20 -16.46
CA GLY A 62 11.75 -2.53 -16.16
C GLY A 62 10.54 -3.47 -16.26
N GLN A 63 10.76 -4.78 -16.22
CA GLN A 63 9.71 -5.81 -16.30
C GLN A 63 9.20 -6.18 -14.91
N LYS A 64 7.93 -6.55 -14.83
CA LYS A 64 7.33 -7.00 -13.57
C LYS A 64 7.90 -8.38 -13.17
N CYS A 65 8.52 -8.46 -12.01
CA CYS A 65 8.95 -9.72 -11.40
C CYS A 65 7.74 -10.47 -10.82
N TRP A 66 7.04 -9.78 -9.92
CA TRP A 66 5.91 -10.28 -9.16
C TRP A 66 5.07 -9.12 -8.66
N SER A 67 3.83 -9.40 -8.30
CA SER A 67 2.88 -8.45 -7.73
C SER A 67 2.01 -9.15 -6.71
N ILE A 68 1.77 -8.51 -5.57
CA ILE A 68 0.95 -9.06 -4.50
C ILE A 68 0.10 -7.97 -3.85
N ILE A 69 -1.16 -8.30 -3.56
CA ILE A 69 -2.04 -7.50 -2.70
C ILE A 69 -1.82 -8.00 -1.28
N LEU A 70 -1.19 -7.17 -0.44
CA LEU A 70 -0.84 -7.53 0.94
C LEU A 70 -2.06 -7.50 1.88
N ASP A 71 -2.90 -6.50 1.69
CA ASP A 71 -4.14 -6.29 2.42
C ASP A 71 -5.22 -5.96 1.37
N PRO A 72 -6.36 -6.67 1.35
CA PRO A 72 -7.44 -6.37 0.42
C PRO A 72 -8.04 -4.97 0.61
N LYS A 73 -7.76 -4.29 1.73
CA LYS A 73 -8.14 -2.89 1.96
C LYS A 73 -7.12 -1.93 1.35
N GLU A 74 -7.62 -0.94 0.63
CA GLU A 74 -6.83 0.16 0.06
C GLU A 74 -5.92 0.82 1.10
N PHE A 75 -4.71 1.20 0.69
CA PHE A 75 -3.75 1.86 1.57
C PHE A 75 -4.20 3.27 1.95
N VAL A 76 -5.01 3.91 1.12
CA VAL A 76 -5.62 5.19 1.43
C VAL A 76 -7.08 5.13 1.06
N SER A 77 -7.97 5.31 2.04
CA SER A 77 -9.41 5.43 1.81
C SER A 77 -9.96 6.48 2.75
N SER A 78 -10.78 7.43 2.28
CA SER A 78 -11.30 8.50 3.12
C SER A 78 -12.60 9.10 2.58
N THR A 79 -13.54 9.39 3.48
CA THR A 79 -14.71 10.24 3.20
C THR A 79 -14.60 11.62 3.84
N LEU A 80 -13.43 11.99 4.40
CA LEU A 80 -13.23 13.33 4.97
C LEU A 80 -13.45 14.45 3.94
N SER A 81 -13.22 14.18 2.65
CA SER A 81 -13.46 15.15 1.57
C SER A 81 -14.94 15.52 1.40
N THR A 82 -15.86 14.67 1.85
CA THR A 82 -17.31 14.93 1.82
C THR A 82 -17.82 15.57 3.10
N LEU A 83 -16.97 15.71 4.12
CA LEU A 83 -17.36 16.35 5.37
C LEU A 83 -17.44 17.87 5.16
N GLU A 84 -18.63 18.42 5.35
CA GLU A 84 -18.84 19.86 5.29
C GLU A 84 -18.37 20.53 6.59
N VAL A 85 -17.12 20.97 6.60
CA VAL A 85 -16.57 21.77 7.69
C VAL A 85 -16.59 23.24 7.29
N TRP A 86 -17.09 24.09 8.19
CA TRP A 86 -17.18 25.53 7.97
C TRP A 86 -16.39 26.27 9.06
N GLU A 87 -15.47 27.14 8.64
CA GLU A 87 -14.67 27.98 9.53
C GLU A 87 -14.84 29.44 9.10
N ASN A 88 -15.36 30.29 9.99
CA ASN A 88 -15.59 31.72 9.73
C ASN A 88 -16.38 31.99 8.43
N GLY A 89 -17.34 31.13 8.09
CA GLY A 89 -18.13 31.24 6.86
C GLY A 89 -17.45 30.73 5.58
N THR A 90 -16.24 30.18 5.68
CA THR A 90 -15.53 29.53 4.57
C THR A 90 -15.61 28.02 4.72
N GLN A 91 -15.94 27.32 3.63
CA GLN A 91 -15.88 25.86 3.58
C GLN A 91 -14.42 25.40 3.55
N VAL A 92 -14.08 24.45 4.41
CA VAL A 92 -12.73 23.88 4.50
C VAL A 92 -12.79 22.35 4.36
N TRP A 93 -11.77 21.77 3.70
CA TRP A 93 -11.61 20.32 3.58
C TRP A 93 -10.52 19.84 4.52
N LEU A 94 -10.80 18.75 5.24
CA LEU A 94 -9.79 18.07 6.03
C LEU A 94 -9.03 17.08 5.15
N VAL A 95 -7.70 17.16 5.18
CA VAL A 95 -6.80 16.34 4.36
C VAL A 95 -5.87 15.57 5.30
N PRO A 96 -6.00 14.22 5.39
CA PRO A 96 -5.06 13.41 6.14
C PRO A 96 -3.77 13.18 5.34
N SER A 97 -2.65 13.11 6.04
CA SER A 97 -1.36 12.67 5.51
C SER A 97 -1.06 11.22 5.91
N LEU A 98 -0.13 10.56 5.22
CA LEU A 98 0.24 9.16 5.46
C LEU A 98 0.85 8.92 6.85
N ASP A 99 1.56 9.91 7.38
CA ASP A 99 2.11 9.91 8.74
C ASP A 99 1.03 10.16 9.82
N GLY A 100 -0.18 10.52 9.41
CA GLY A 100 -1.29 10.86 10.29
C GLY A 100 -1.35 12.31 10.73
N SER A 101 -0.51 13.17 10.17
CA SER A 101 -0.68 14.62 10.27
C SER A 101 -1.97 15.04 9.56
N MET A 102 -2.68 16.03 10.10
CA MET A 102 -3.91 16.54 9.52
C MET A 102 -3.70 17.96 9.00
N PHE A 103 -4.33 18.25 7.86
CA PHE A 103 -4.30 19.56 7.23
C PHE A 103 -5.72 20.04 6.94
N LYS A 104 -5.88 21.36 6.86
CA LYS A 104 -7.07 21.99 6.29
C LYS A 104 -6.73 22.65 4.97
N TYR A 105 -7.66 22.58 4.03
CA TYR A 105 -7.58 23.26 2.74
C TYR A 105 -8.81 24.17 2.59
N ASP A 106 -8.61 25.44 2.24
CA ASP A 106 -9.66 26.46 2.09
C ASP A 106 -9.82 26.95 0.64
N LYS A 107 -9.40 26.14 -0.34
CA LYS A 107 -9.20 26.49 -1.76
C LYS A 107 -8.02 27.40 -2.07
N ALA A 108 -7.50 28.16 -1.11
CA ALA A 108 -6.38 29.07 -1.33
C ALA A 108 -5.05 28.51 -0.79
N LYS A 109 -5.09 27.86 0.38
CA LYS A 109 -3.92 27.37 1.08
C LYS A 109 -4.18 26.04 1.79
N LEU A 110 -3.12 25.27 1.92
CA LEU A 110 -3.08 24.07 2.75
C LEU A 110 -2.35 24.43 4.05
N GLU A 111 -3.01 24.27 5.19
CA GLU A 111 -2.46 24.61 6.51
C GLU A 111 -2.47 23.40 7.43
N PRO A 112 -1.41 23.18 8.23
CA PRO A 112 -1.39 22.12 9.23
C PRO A 112 -2.40 22.41 10.34
N LEU A 113 -3.07 21.37 10.82
CA LEU A 113 -3.95 21.44 11.98
C LEU A 113 -3.17 21.10 13.26
N PRO A 114 -3.53 21.68 14.41
CA PRO A 114 -2.85 21.44 15.69
C PRO A 114 -3.21 20.08 16.33
N PHE A 115 -3.76 19.15 15.56
CA PHE A 115 -4.11 17.81 15.99
C PHE A 115 -3.76 16.81 14.88
N ASN A 116 -3.43 15.59 15.28
CA ASN A 116 -3.16 14.48 14.36
C ASN A 116 -4.14 13.33 14.63
N ILE A 117 -4.00 12.21 13.92
CA ILE A 117 -4.83 11.02 14.13
C ILE A 117 -4.83 10.56 15.60
N GLU A 118 -3.68 10.61 16.24
CA GLU A 118 -3.54 10.19 17.64
C GLU A 118 -4.31 11.11 18.59
N SER A 119 -4.28 12.41 18.32
CA SER A 119 -5.10 13.38 19.02
C SER A 119 -6.59 13.08 18.85
N LEU A 120 -7.06 12.74 17.65
CA LEU A 120 -8.48 12.38 17.40
C LEU A 120 -8.92 11.10 18.13
N LEU A 121 -8.02 10.12 18.27
CA LEU A 121 -8.29 8.86 18.95
C LEU A 121 -8.22 8.99 20.48
N ASN A 122 -7.24 9.75 20.98
CA ASN A 122 -6.98 9.86 22.41
C ASN A 122 -7.77 10.97 23.08
N HIS A 123 -8.08 12.03 22.34
CA HIS A 123 -8.83 13.17 22.82
C HIS A 123 -10.05 13.22 21.93
N ALA A 124 -11.25 13.29 22.51
CA ALA A 124 -12.46 13.52 21.75
C ALA A 124 -12.41 14.95 21.18
N VAL A 125 -11.47 15.24 20.27
CA VAL A 125 -11.43 16.45 19.47
C VAL A 125 -12.69 16.36 18.64
N ILE A 126 -13.67 17.12 19.10
CA ILE A 126 -15.00 17.15 18.54
C ILE A 126 -14.89 17.87 17.19
N VAL A 127 -14.65 17.10 16.13
CA VAL A 127 -14.85 17.58 14.76
C VAL A 127 -16.35 17.83 14.54
N ASP A 128 -17.19 17.02 15.18
CA ASP A 128 -18.65 17.13 15.20
C ASP A 128 -19.22 16.69 16.58
N PRO A 129 -19.97 17.55 17.29
CA PRO A 129 -20.46 17.31 18.66
C PRO A 129 -21.44 16.16 18.80
N THR A 130 -22.03 15.70 17.70
CA THR A 130 -22.95 14.56 17.69
C THR A 130 -22.26 13.24 17.36
N SER A 131 -20.95 13.28 17.08
CA SER A 131 -20.15 12.13 16.68
C SER A 131 -19.21 11.64 17.78
N SER A 132 -19.01 10.34 17.82
CA SER A 132 -17.95 9.69 18.59
C SER A 132 -16.92 9.11 17.63
N VAL A 133 -15.65 9.18 18.01
CA VAL A 133 -14.54 8.69 17.19
C VAL A 133 -14.08 7.34 17.72
N THR A 134 -13.90 6.38 16.81
CA THR A 134 -13.36 5.04 17.08
C THR A 134 -12.31 4.68 16.04
N GLY A 135 -11.37 3.81 16.37
CA GLY A 135 -10.31 3.40 15.47
C GLY A 135 -9.05 3.00 16.21
N GLY A 136 -7.92 3.08 15.51
CA GLY A 136 -6.65 2.70 16.09
C GLY A 136 -5.47 2.82 15.14
N LYS A 137 -4.30 2.58 15.72
CA LYS A 137 -3.05 2.36 14.99
C LYS A 137 -2.60 0.93 15.24
N PHE A 138 -2.25 0.21 14.20
CA PHE A 138 -1.74 -1.15 14.33
C PHE A 138 -0.72 -1.46 13.23
N LYS A 139 0.09 -2.49 13.49
CA LYS A 139 1.13 -2.94 12.57
C LYS A 139 0.79 -4.33 12.04
N LEU A 140 0.89 -4.50 10.73
CA LEU A 140 0.87 -5.81 10.07
C LEU A 140 2.28 -6.09 9.55
N VAL A 141 2.73 -7.33 9.68
CA VAL A 141 4.05 -7.77 9.23
C VAL A 141 3.90 -8.96 8.30
N TYR A 142 4.52 -8.89 7.13
CA TYR A 142 4.48 -9.94 6.12
C TYR A 142 5.89 -10.40 5.79
N GLY A 143 6.07 -11.71 5.70
CA GLY A 143 7.25 -12.32 5.09
C GLY A 143 6.93 -12.70 3.66
N LEU A 144 7.67 -12.15 2.70
CA LEU A 144 7.57 -12.48 1.28
C LEU A 144 8.86 -13.12 0.79
N HIS A 145 8.75 -14.11 -0.09
CA HIS A 145 9.90 -14.66 -0.79
C HIS A 145 10.39 -13.63 -1.82
N ARG A 146 11.65 -13.22 -1.72
CA ARG A 146 12.27 -12.11 -2.44
C ARG A 146 12.07 -12.18 -3.96
N ARG A 147 12.22 -13.37 -4.53
CA ARG A 147 12.18 -13.56 -6.00
C ARG A 147 10.78 -13.82 -6.56
N THR A 148 9.89 -14.39 -5.76
CA THR A 148 8.57 -14.85 -6.23
C THR A 148 7.43 -13.96 -5.73
N GLY A 149 7.67 -13.16 -4.70
CA GLY A 149 6.63 -12.40 -3.99
C GLY A 149 5.71 -13.28 -3.13
N GLU A 150 5.95 -14.60 -3.06
CA GLU A 150 5.09 -15.52 -2.34
C GLU A 150 5.12 -15.25 -0.82
N MET A 151 3.94 -15.11 -0.22
CA MET A 151 3.82 -14.88 1.22
C MET A 151 4.11 -16.16 2.00
N PHE A 152 5.06 -16.09 2.93
CA PHE A 152 5.46 -17.23 3.76
C PHE A 152 5.08 -17.08 5.24
N TYR A 153 4.81 -15.85 5.71
CA TYR A 153 4.06 -15.62 6.94
C TYR A 153 3.32 -14.28 6.91
N LYS A 154 2.32 -14.15 7.79
CA LYS A 154 1.62 -12.91 8.11
C LYS A 154 1.42 -12.81 9.63
N CYS A 155 1.75 -11.68 10.22
CA CYS A 155 1.49 -11.38 11.63
C CYS A 155 0.63 -10.12 11.74
N SER A 156 -0.36 -10.18 12.62
CA SER A 156 -1.28 -9.09 12.95
C SER A 156 -1.51 -9.02 14.46
N ILE A 157 -2.41 -8.13 14.90
CA ILE A 157 -2.87 -8.06 16.29
C ILE A 157 -3.60 -9.34 16.75
N GLU A 158 -4.12 -10.13 15.81
CA GLU A 158 -4.85 -11.37 16.10
C GLU A 158 -3.93 -12.59 16.25
N GLY A 159 -2.66 -12.47 15.82
CA GLY A 159 -1.68 -13.54 15.86
C GLY A 159 -0.84 -13.64 14.58
N CYS A 160 -0.08 -14.73 14.47
CA CYS A 160 0.78 -15.03 13.34
C CYS A 160 0.36 -16.31 12.64
N GLU A 161 0.28 -16.24 11.31
CA GLU A 161 0.03 -17.35 10.41
C GLU A 161 1.32 -17.64 9.63
N HIS A 162 1.72 -18.91 9.60
CA HIS A 162 2.88 -19.39 8.85
C HIS A 162 2.40 -20.28 7.71
N PHE A 163 2.83 -19.97 6.48
CA PHE A 163 2.41 -20.72 5.29
C PHE A 163 3.49 -21.70 4.84
N LYS A 164 4.75 -21.22 4.75
CA LYS A 164 5.89 -22.02 4.27
C LYS A 164 7.20 -21.58 4.93
N PRO A 165 8.18 -22.48 5.11
CA PRO A 165 9.52 -22.09 5.49
C PRO A 165 10.26 -21.46 4.30
N VAL A 166 11.01 -20.39 4.55
CA VAL A 166 11.85 -19.72 3.56
C VAL A 166 13.23 -19.48 4.17
N SER A 167 14.28 -19.63 3.35
CA SER A 167 15.65 -19.33 3.75
C SER A 167 15.83 -17.83 4.03
N GLU A 168 16.56 -17.45 5.07
CA GLU A 168 16.73 -16.05 5.48
C GLU A 168 17.24 -15.14 4.35
N LYS A 169 18.10 -15.67 3.47
CA LYS A 169 18.65 -14.94 2.30
C LYS A 169 17.58 -14.59 1.25
N ASP A 170 16.48 -15.34 1.24
CA ASP A 170 15.38 -15.21 0.28
C ASP A 170 14.17 -14.54 0.92
N ALA A 171 14.30 -14.02 2.15
CA ALA A 171 13.22 -13.39 2.89
C ALA A 171 13.24 -11.86 2.72
N LEU A 172 12.07 -11.31 2.37
CA LEU A 172 11.76 -9.90 2.32
C LEU A 172 10.69 -9.60 3.37
N ILE A 173 10.97 -8.71 4.32
CA ILE A 173 10.02 -8.36 5.38
C ILE A 173 9.35 -7.03 5.05
N ILE A 174 8.03 -7.04 5.05
CA ILE A 174 7.19 -5.86 4.82
C ILE A 174 6.43 -5.53 6.09
N GLU A 175 6.56 -4.30 6.57
CA GLU A 175 5.71 -3.75 7.63
C GLU A 175 4.71 -2.76 7.05
N GLN A 176 3.44 -2.94 7.41
CA GLN A 176 2.38 -1.96 7.17
C GLN A 176 1.98 -1.31 8.49
N TRP A 177 2.16 0.00 8.56
CA TRP A 177 1.70 0.83 9.66
C TRP A 177 0.36 1.44 9.28
N VAL A 178 -0.71 0.88 9.85
CA VAL A 178 -2.09 1.24 9.52
C VAL A 178 -2.60 2.22 10.57
N GLN A 179 -3.19 3.32 10.11
CA GLN A 179 -3.94 4.24 10.94
C GLN A 179 -5.36 4.37 10.37
N CYS A 180 -6.37 4.05 11.18
CA CYS A 180 -7.76 4.13 10.75
C CYS A 180 -8.63 4.76 11.82
N VAL A 181 -9.58 5.59 11.37
CA VAL A 181 -10.52 6.30 12.24
C VAL A 181 -11.89 6.32 11.56
N ASN A 182 -12.91 6.06 12.35
CA ASN A 182 -14.32 6.20 12.01
C ASN A 182 -14.94 7.20 12.99
N ALA A 183 -15.69 8.16 12.47
CA ALA A 183 -16.63 8.92 13.27
C ALA A 183 -18.03 8.35 13.04
N VAL A 184 -18.68 8.02 14.14
CA VAL A 184 -20.02 7.45 14.18
C VAL A 184 -20.96 8.37 14.92
N ASP A 185 -22.20 8.45 14.48
CA ASP A 185 -23.25 9.10 15.25
C ASP A 185 -23.39 8.42 16.63
N THR A 186 -23.43 9.22 17.70
CA THR A 186 -23.48 8.71 19.08
C THR A 186 -24.77 7.96 19.43
N VAL A 187 -25.86 8.23 18.71
CA VAL A 187 -27.19 7.66 18.97
C VAL A 187 -27.53 6.59 17.95
N THR A 188 -27.33 6.86 16.65
CA THR A 188 -27.71 5.94 15.57
C THR A 188 -26.62 4.94 15.20
N ALA A 189 -25.37 5.17 15.62
CA ALA A 189 -24.19 4.43 15.21
C ALA A 189 -23.91 4.46 13.69
N GLU A 190 -24.54 5.38 12.95
CA GLU A 190 -24.28 5.56 11.52
C GLU A 190 -22.88 6.15 11.29
N LEU A 191 -22.16 5.59 10.30
CA LEU A 191 -20.85 6.09 9.91
C LEU A 191 -21.01 7.46 9.23
N ARG A 192 -20.48 8.51 9.87
CA ARG A 192 -20.49 9.87 9.32
C ARG A 192 -19.31 10.12 8.41
N TRP A 193 -18.13 9.75 8.88
CA TRP A 193 -16.92 9.79 8.07
C TRP A 193 -15.93 8.74 8.52
N HIS A 194 -15.05 8.33 7.60
CA HIS A 194 -13.91 7.50 7.92
C HIS A 194 -12.68 7.99 7.19
N PHE A 195 -11.53 7.61 7.71
CA PHE A 195 -10.32 7.57 6.92
C PHE A 195 -9.42 6.43 7.36
N ARG A 196 -8.59 5.99 6.43
CA ARG A 196 -7.54 5.00 6.60
C ARG A 196 -6.33 5.45 5.79
N VAL A 197 -5.17 5.42 6.42
CA VAL A 197 -3.88 5.63 5.76
C VAL A 197 -2.93 4.50 6.17
N VAL A 198 -2.09 4.08 5.23
CA VAL A 198 -1.09 3.02 5.44
C VAL A 198 0.27 3.54 5.03
N GLU A 199 1.26 3.41 5.92
CA GLU A 199 2.66 3.58 5.58
C GLU A 199 3.33 2.21 5.42
N ILE A 200 4.04 1.99 4.31
CA ILE A 200 4.80 0.76 4.08
C ILE A 200 6.27 0.98 4.39
N ARG A 201 6.86 0.02 5.10
CA ARG A 201 8.28 -0.09 5.34
C ARG A 201 8.78 -1.47 4.94
N VAL A 202 10.02 -1.50 4.47
CA VAL A 202 10.67 -2.72 4.00
C VAL A 202 11.94 -2.89 4.80
N SER A 203 12.17 -4.10 5.31
CA SER A 203 13.42 -4.48 5.95
C SER A 203 13.95 -5.80 5.37
N GLY A 204 15.25 -5.83 5.11
CA GLY A 204 15.97 -7.06 4.81
C GLY A 204 16.51 -7.64 6.11
N ILE A 205 16.52 -8.97 6.26
CA ILE A 205 16.99 -9.66 7.48
C ILE A 205 18.47 -9.37 7.79
N ASN A 206 19.26 -8.93 6.80
CA ASN A 206 20.69 -8.59 6.96
C ASN A 206 20.96 -7.09 7.25
N ASP A 207 19.97 -6.29 7.61
CA ASP A 207 20.20 -4.90 7.98
C ASP A 207 20.61 -4.79 9.46
N SER A 208 21.89 -5.05 9.75
CA SER A 208 22.50 -4.92 11.08
C SER A 208 22.61 -3.46 11.57
N SER A 209 21.68 -2.59 11.17
CA SER A 209 21.62 -1.17 11.55
C SER A 209 20.42 -0.82 12.44
N PHE A 210 19.53 -1.75 12.76
CA PHE A 210 18.54 -1.55 13.83
C PHE A 210 19.15 -1.94 15.18
N SER A 211 19.80 -0.97 15.84
CA SER A 211 20.23 -1.14 17.23
C SER A 211 19.05 -1.57 18.08
N ARG A 212 19.16 -2.72 18.72
CA ARG A 212 18.42 -3.02 19.95
C ARG A 212 18.74 -1.91 20.93
N ASN A 213 17.78 -1.04 21.21
CA ASN A 213 17.60 -0.41 22.51
C ASN A 213 16.12 -0.06 22.65
N SER A 214 15.45 -0.86 23.47
CA SER A 214 14.14 -0.58 24.01
C SER A 214 14.20 0.67 24.91
N SER A 215 13.07 1.36 25.02
CA SER A 215 12.74 2.47 25.94
C SER A 215 13.34 3.85 25.67
N HIS A 216 13.00 4.47 24.53
CA HIS A 216 12.82 5.92 24.49
C HIS A 216 11.87 6.27 23.34
N TYR A 217 10.76 6.96 23.63
CA TYR A 217 9.92 7.58 22.61
C TYR A 217 10.76 8.61 21.85
N PRO A 218 11.02 8.48 20.54
CA PRO A 218 11.70 9.51 19.79
C PRO A 218 10.65 10.40 19.13
N HIS A 219 10.46 11.58 19.71
CA HIS A 219 9.99 12.74 18.98
C HIS A 219 11.08 13.08 17.95
N ASP A 220 10.67 13.29 16.69
CA ASP A 220 11.41 14.03 15.69
C ASP A 220 12.78 13.47 15.23
N THR A 221 12.75 12.48 14.34
CA THR A 221 13.84 12.27 13.37
C THR A 221 13.33 12.51 11.97
N LYS A 222 13.73 13.64 11.40
CA LYS A 222 13.57 14.02 9.99
C LYS A 222 13.88 12.82 9.06
N PHE A 223 12.83 12.21 8.54
CA PHE A 223 12.92 11.01 7.71
C PHE A 223 13.66 11.33 6.40
N LYS A 224 14.85 10.74 6.21
CA LYS A 224 15.47 10.65 4.90
C LYS A 224 14.63 9.70 4.05
N ASN A 225 14.00 10.22 2.99
CA ASN A 225 13.31 9.46 1.95
C ASN A 225 14.19 8.29 1.50
N THR A 226 13.86 7.08 1.97
CA THR A 226 14.78 5.96 1.95
C THR A 226 14.60 5.15 0.67
N ALA A 227 15.40 5.44 -0.35
CA ALA A 227 15.84 4.42 -1.29
C ALA A 227 17.02 3.69 -0.61
N LEU A 228 16.82 2.43 -0.19
CA LEU A 228 17.88 1.60 0.38
C LEU A 228 18.45 0.71 -0.74
N ILE A 229 19.66 1.02 -1.20
CA ILE A 229 20.51 0.10 -1.98
C ILE A 229 21.94 0.18 -1.41
N PRO A 230 22.58 -0.93 -1.04
CA PRO A 230 23.99 -1.00 -0.72
C PRO A 230 24.75 -1.24 -2.02
N ILE A 231 25.66 -0.34 -2.36
CA ILE A 231 26.56 -0.55 -3.49
C ILE A 231 27.95 -0.55 -2.91
N ASN A 232 28.60 -1.70 -3.01
CA ASN A 232 30.03 -1.76 -2.82
C ASN A 232 30.69 -1.15 -4.06
N ASN A 233 31.30 0.02 -3.82
CA ASN A 233 32.33 0.66 -4.63
C ASN A 233 31.96 1.22 -6.02
N TYR A 234 32.48 2.44 -6.25
CA TYR A 234 32.47 3.31 -7.43
C TYR A 234 31.19 4.11 -7.73
N ASP A 235 31.20 5.38 -7.30
CA ASP A 235 30.71 6.64 -7.90
C ASP A 235 29.37 6.73 -8.67
N PHE A 236 28.60 5.65 -8.76
CA PHE A 236 27.30 5.63 -9.42
C PHE A 236 26.24 5.29 -8.39
N ASN A 237 25.37 6.26 -8.06
CA ASN A 237 24.16 5.98 -7.30
C ASN A 237 23.01 5.70 -8.29
N PRO A 238 22.67 4.44 -8.59
CA PRO A 238 21.62 4.05 -9.53
C PRO A 238 20.25 4.63 -9.17
N VAL A 239 20.06 5.06 -7.91
CA VAL A 239 18.87 5.79 -7.45
C VAL A 239 18.67 7.07 -8.26
N ASP A 240 19.73 7.76 -8.66
CA ASP A 240 19.60 9.02 -9.41
C ASP A 240 18.94 8.80 -10.77
N SER A 241 19.12 7.60 -11.35
CA SER A 241 18.54 7.21 -12.64
C SER A 241 17.06 6.88 -12.54
N ILE A 242 16.53 6.57 -11.34
CA ILE A 242 15.12 6.24 -11.16
C ILE A 242 14.30 7.52 -10.98
N LYS A 243 13.27 7.69 -11.83
CA LYS A 243 12.28 8.77 -11.73
C LYS A 243 10.89 8.18 -11.55
N ILE A 244 10.10 8.80 -10.68
CA ILE A 244 8.75 8.34 -10.36
C ILE A 244 7.78 9.50 -10.49
N SER A 245 6.70 9.26 -11.23
CA SER A 245 5.54 10.15 -11.28
C SER A 245 4.43 9.56 -10.42
N LEU A 246 4.23 10.13 -9.24
CA LEU A 246 3.29 9.60 -8.23
C LEU A 246 1.85 9.61 -8.74
N ALA A 247 1.36 10.78 -9.16
CA ALA A 247 -0.03 10.98 -9.59
C ALA A 247 -0.38 10.24 -10.89
N ASN A 248 0.59 10.09 -11.79
CA ASN A 248 0.37 9.44 -13.08
C ASN A 248 0.69 7.95 -13.06
N GLY A 249 1.23 7.43 -11.95
CA GLY A 249 1.54 6.02 -11.80
C GLY A 249 2.67 5.54 -12.71
N TYR A 250 3.74 6.32 -12.87
CA TYR A 250 4.90 5.90 -13.66
C TYR A 250 6.14 5.71 -12.78
N ALA A 251 6.86 4.62 -13.01
CA ALA A 251 8.24 4.44 -12.60
C ALA A 251 9.10 4.35 -13.87
N ALA A 252 10.27 4.97 -13.87
CA ALA A 252 11.16 5.00 -15.02
C ALA A 252 12.61 4.95 -14.59
N ARG A 253 13.47 4.41 -15.45
CA ARG A 253 14.92 4.58 -15.37
C ARG A 253 15.38 5.42 -16.53
N ILE A 254 16.20 6.43 -16.25
CA ILE A 254 16.70 7.40 -17.21
C ILE A 254 18.21 7.29 -17.31
N ASN A 255 18.72 7.28 -18.53
CA ASN A 255 20.14 7.46 -18.77
C ASN A 255 20.49 8.93 -18.56
N HIS A 256 21.30 9.26 -17.55
CA HIS A 256 21.67 10.64 -17.25
C HIS A 256 22.45 11.34 -18.37
N SER A 257 23.19 10.59 -19.18
CA SER A 257 24.01 11.17 -20.25
C SER A 257 23.19 11.57 -21.46
N THR A 258 22.13 10.82 -21.77
CA THR A 258 21.29 11.08 -22.96
C THR A 258 19.91 11.67 -22.62
N VAL A 259 19.52 11.61 -21.34
CA VAL A 259 18.18 11.97 -20.83
C VAL A 259 17.07 11.08 -21.43
N ASP A 260 17.43 9.94 -22.04
CA ASP A 260 16.48 8.98 -22.57
C ASP A 260 16.02 7.97 -21.52
N PHE A 261 14.79 7.48 -21.68
CA PHE A 261 14.27 6.38 -20.89
C PHE A 261 14.99 5.08 -21.28
N MET A 262 15.63 4.45 -20.29
CA MET A 262 16.07 3.06 -20.39
C MET A 262 14.86 2.13 -20.36
N TRP A 263 13.93 2.42 -19.46
CA TRP A 263 12.60 1.79 -19.41
C TRP A 263 11.59 2.72 -18.73
N LEU A 264 10.31 2.48 -19.01
CA LEU A 264 9.16 3.16 -18.43
C LEU A 264 8.09 2.11 -18.08
N TYR A 265 7.71 2.04 -16.82
CA TYR A 265 6.70 1.14 -16.30
C TYR A 265 5.49 1.92 -15.78
N LYS A 266 4.29 1.52 -16.20
CA LYS A 266 3.02 2.12 -15.76
C LYS A 266 2.31 1.19 -14.80
N VAL A 267 2.00 1.68 -13.60
CA VAL A 267 1.11 1.02 -12.65
C VAL A 267 -0.34 1.45 -12.86
N PHE A 268 -1.28 0.62 -12.41
CA PHE A 268 -2.72 0.86 -12.59
C PHE A 268 -3.32 1.91 -11.63
N SER A 269 -2.60 2.24 -10.55
CA SER A 269 -3.02 3.18 -9.52
C SER A 269 -1.88 4.13 -9.14
N MET A 270 -2.18 5.23 -8.44
CA MET A 270 -1.18 6.20 -8.00
C MET A 270 -0.14 5.55 -7.09
N ILE A 271 1.12 5.96 -7.25
CA ILE A 271 2.22 5.43 -6.44
C ILE A 271 2.21 6.13 -5.10
N LEU A 272 2.09 5.33 -4.04
CA LEU A 272 2.16 5.77 -2.65
C LEU A 272 3.61 5.97 -2.22
N LYS A 273 4.45 4.98 -2.53
CA LYS A 273 5.86 4.93 -2.13
C LYS A 273 6.62 3.98 -3.07
N HIS A 274 7.90 4.27 -3.26
CA HIS A 274 8.84 3.30 -3.82
C HIS A 274 9.85 2.91 -2.75
N LEU A 275 10.28 1.65 -2.77
CA LEU A 275 11.16 1.06 -1.78
C LEU A 275 12.26 0.29 -2.54
N GLY A 276 13.52 0.56 -2.22
CA GLY A 276 14.64 -0.23 -2.73
C GLY A 276 14.88 -1.45 -1.83
N THR A 277 15.24 -2.60 -2.41
CA THR A 277 15.64 -3.79 -1.65
C THR A 277 17.08 -4.16 -1.96
N LYS A 278 17.86 -4.47 -0.90
CA LYS A 278 19.19 -5.11 -0.98
C LYS A 278 19.10 -6.44 -1.69
#